data_AF-A0A1F8QCB0-F1
#
_entry.id   AF-A0A1F8QCB0-F1
#
_cell.length_a   1.000
_cell.length_b   1.000
_cell.length_c   1.000
_cell.angle_alpha   90.00
_cell.angle_beta   90.00
_cell.angle_gamma   90.00
#
_symmetry.space_group_name_H-M   'P 1'
#
loop_
_entity.id
_entity.type
_entity.pdbx_description
1 polymer ?
#
loop_
_entity_poly.entity_id
_entity_poly.type
_entity_poly.pdbx_seq_one_letter_code
_entity_poly.pdbx_strand_id
1 'polypeptide(L)' 'MSNHPNRSKPVTPAQIVALRGGMTQTAAAKLWRVSLRTVQRWEAGEIRPSHIAWIGMREVVRSPIVELSTGERREEKP' A
#
# COMPACT_ATOMS: atom_id res chain seq x y z
N MET A 1 -27.04 11.90 17.14
CA MET A 1 -26.36 12.74 16.13
C MET A 1 -25.20 11.95 15.56
N SER A 2 -25.27 11.63 14.26
CA SER A 2 -24.39 10.67 13.59
C SER A 2 -22.99 11.25 13.36
N ASN A 3 -21.96 10.68 13.97
CA ASN A 3 -20.57 11.03 13.72
C ASN A 3 -20.06 10.24 12.49
N HIS A 4 -20.37 10.72 11.28
CA HIS A 4 -19.86 10.13 10.04
C HIS A 4 -18.39 10.51 9.85
N PRO A 5 -17.45 9.55 9.76
CA PRO A 5 -16.04 9.89 9.61
C PRO A 5 -15.73 10.41 8.20
N ASN A 6 -15.36 11.69 8.15
CA ASN A 6 -14.29 12.25 7.32
C ASN A 6 -14.58 12.43 5.81
N ARG A 7 -15.33 13.49 5.48
CA ARG A 7 -15.29 14.15 4.17
C ARG A 7 -13.94 14.87 3.98
N SER A 8 -13.16 14.41 3.01
CA SER A 8 -12.39 15.27 2.08
C SER A 8 -11.09 15.94 2.53
N LYS A 9 -10.20 15.24 3.25
CA LYS A 9 -8.77 15.62 3.19
C LYS A 9 -8.08 14.89 2.03
N PRO A 10 -7.38 15.59 1.12
CA PRO A 10 -6.67 14.94 0.03
C PRO A 10 -5.57 14.04 0.59
N VAL A 11 -5.41 12.87 -0.03
CA VAL A 11 -4.31 11.97 0.31
C VAL A 11 -2.99 12.67 -0.02
N THR A 12 -2.12 12.83 0.98
CA THR A 12 -0.81 13.44 0.81
C THR A 12 0.24 12.39 0.52
N PRO A 13 1.36 12.76 -0.15
CA PRO A 13 2.48 11.84 -0.33
C PRO A 13 2.99 11.22 0.97
N ALA A 14 3.07 11.99 2.05
CA ALA A 14 3.48 11.51 3.37
C ALA A 14 2.55 10.41 3.92
N GLN A 15 1.25 10.49 3.65
CA GLN A 15 0.29 9.45 4.04
C GLN A 15 0.50 8.15 3.25
N ILE A 16 0.91 8.24 1.99
CA ILE A 16 1.21 7.06 1.15
C ILE A 16 2.48 6.38 1.64
N VAL A 17 3.53 7.16 1.96
CA VAL A 17 4.77 6.64 2.56
C VAL A 17 4.49 5.98 3.90
N ALA A 18 3.66 6.60 4.76
CA ALA A 18 3.27 6.03 6.05
C ALA A 18 2.49 4.73 5.90
N LEU A 19 1.54 4.65 4.95
CA LEU A 19 0.80 3.41 4.68
C LEU A 19 1.70 2.27 4.22
N ARG A 20 2.78 2.58 3.50
CA ARG A 20 3.73 1.58 3.04
C ARG A 20 4.51 0.92 4.19
N GLY A 21 4.52 1.49 5.40
CA GLY A 21 5.00 0.79 6.60
C GLY A 21 6.40 0.19 6.51
N GLY A 22 7.34 0.86 5.82
CA GLY A 22 8.70 0.37 5.62
C GLY A 22 8.92 -0.59 4.43
N MET A 23 7.86 -0.94 3.68
CA MET A 23 8.00 -1.73 2.45
C MET A 23 8.74 -0.95 1.37
N THR A 24 9.33 -1.62 0.37
CA THR A 24 9.89 -0.94 -0.82
C THR A 24 8.79 -0.50 -1.79
N GLN A 25 9.10 0.43 -2.72
CA GLN A 25 8.08 0.95 -3.67
C GLN A 25 7.59 -0.19 -4.58
N THR A 26 8.50 -1.09 -4.94
CA THR A 26 8.20 -2.30 -5.72
C THR A 26 7.31 -3.27 -4.95
N ALA A 27 7.56 -3.48 -3.65
CA ALA A 27 6.70 -4.31 -2.81
C ALA A 27 5.29 -3.70 -2.68
N ALA A 28 5.19 -2.39 -2.47
CA ALA A 28 3.92 -1.67 -2.43
C ALA A 28 3.16 -1.75 -3.75
N ALA A 29 3.84 -1.59 -4.89
CA ALA A 29 3.26 -1.71 -6.22
C ALA A 29 2.66 -3.10 -6.46
N LYS A 30 3.39 -4.16 -6.10
CA LYS A 30 2.91 -5.55 -6.18
C LYS A 30 1.69 -5.76 -5.29
N LEU A 31 1.77 -5.29 -4.04
CA LEU A 31 0.74 -5.45 -3.03
C LEU A 31 -0.57 -4.75 -3.44
N TRP A 32 -0.49 -3.50 -3.90
CA TRP A 32 -1.64 -2.70 -4.31
C TRP A 32 -2.05 -2.92 -5.77
N ARG A 33 -1.38 -3.84 -6.48
CA ARG A 33 -1.63 -4.19 -7.88
C ARG A 33 -1.60 -2.98 -8.82
N VAL A 34 -0.62 -2.11 -8.63
CA VAL A 34 -0.38 -0.94 -9.50
C VAL A 34 1.04 -0.96 -10.05
N SER A 35 1.32 -0.13 -11.05
CA SER A 35 2.68 0.01 -11.57
C SER A 35 3.61 0.71 -10.56
N LEU A 36 4.91 0.40 -10.59
CA LEU A 36 5.92 1.12 -9.80
C LEU A 36 5.88 2.63 -10.07
N ARG A 37 5.70 3.01 -11.35
CA ARG A 37 5.59 4.41 -11.77
C ARG A 37 4.40 5.09 -11.09
N THR A 38 3.27 4.39 -10.93
CA THR A 38 2.09 4.93 -10.23
C THR A 38 2.42 5.25 -8.77
N VAL A 39 3.13 4.36 -8.08
CA VAL A 39 3.57 4.59 -6.69
C VAL A 39 4.54 5.76 -6.59
N GLN A 40 5.49 5.88 -7.51
CA GLN A 40 6.43 7.01 -7.55
C GLN A 40 5.72 8.35 -7.73
N ARG A 41 4.76 8.44 -8.65
CA ARG A 41 3.99 9.67 -8.90
C ARG A 41 3.10 10.05 -7.71
N TRP A 42 2.61 9.06 -6.98
CA TRP A 42 1.88 9.25 -5.72
C TRP A 42 2.78 9.80 -4.61
N GLU A 43 3.96 9.21 -4.41
CA GLU A 43 4.94 9.67 -3.42
C GLU A 43 5.62 11.00 -3.79
N ALA A 44 5.66 11.36 -5.08
CA ALA A 44 6.12 12.67 -5.56
C ALA A 44 5.00 13.74 -5.53
N GLY A 45 3.74 13.35 -5.29
CA GLY A 45 2.60 14.26 -5.31
C GLY A 45 2.16 14.74 -6.69
N GLU A 46 2.69 14.17 -7.77
CA GLU A 46 2.31 14.51 -9.14
C GLU A 46 0.86 14.11 -9.47
N ILE A 47 0.40 12.99 -8.91
CA ILE A 47 -0.97 12.51 -9.06
C ILE A 47 -1.48 12.02 -7.71
N ARG A 48 -2.80 12.04 -7.53
CA ARG A 48 -3.45 11.51 -6.32
C ARG A 48 -4.03 10.12 -6.59
N PRO A 49 -3.99 9.20 -5.60
CA PRO A 49 -4.77 7.97 -5.69
C PRO A 49 -6.25 8.29 -5.82
N SER A 50 -6.98 7.47 -6.58
CA SER A 50 -8.43 7.53 -6.54
C SER A 50 -8.94 7.14 -5.16
N HIS A 51 -10.18 7.53 -4.83
CA HIS A 51 -10.80 7.17 -3.56
C HIS A 51 -10.82 5.64 -3.34
N ILE A 52 -11.09 4.87 -4.40
CA ILE A 52 -11.10 3.40 -4.36
C ILE A 52 -9.69 2.85 -4.11
N ALA A 53 -8.67 3.37 -4.80
CA ALA A 53 -7.29 2.94 -4.58
C ALA A 53 -6.85 3.22 -3.13
N TRP A 54 -7.21 4.37 -2.58
CA TRP A 54 -6.92 4.72 -1.20
C TRP A 54 -7.58 3.79 -0.17
N ILE A 55 -8.86 3.43 -0.37
CA ILE A 55 -9.54 2.44 0.49
C ILE A 55 -8.80 1.10 0.39
N GLY A 56 -8.49 0.64 -0.82
CA GLY A 56 -7.76 -0.62 -1.02
C GLY A 56 -6.41 -0.66 -0.30
N MET A 57 -5.63 0.42 -0.35
CA MET A 57 -4.36 0.50 0.39
C MET A 57 -4.56 0.35 1.89
N ARG A 58 -5.57 1.01 2.47
CA ARG A 58 -5.84 0.97 3.92
C ARG A 58 -6.28 -0.41 4.39
N GLU A 59 -7.11 -1.09 3.60
CA GLU A 59 -7.58 -2.44 3.93
C GLU A 59 -6.44 -3.46 3.87
N VAL A 60 -5.58 -3.36 2.87
CA VAL A 60 -4.45 -4.29 2.72
C VAL A 60 -3.43 -4.13 3.85
N VAL A 61 -3.16 -2.90 4.32
CA VAL A 61 -2.24 -2.65 5.44
C VAL A 61 -2.85 -3.05 6.79
N ARG A 62 -4.18 -3.03 6.92
CA ARG A 62 -4.89 -3.42 8.15
C ARG A 62 -5.08 -4.92 8.30
N SER A 63 -4.95 -5.69 7.22
CA SER A 63 -5.06 -7.14 7.26
C SER A 63 -3.65 -7.75 7.34
N PRO A 64 -3.23 -8.29 8.49
CA PRO A 64 -1.92 -8.96 8.61
C PRO A 64 -1.84 -10.29 7.83
N ILE A 65 -2.83 -10.61 6.99
CA ILE A 65 -2.88 -11.86 6.22
C ILE A 65 -2.08 -11.70 4.92
N VAL A 66 -0.79 -11.41 5.05
CA VAL A 66 0.20 -11.87 4.07
C VAL A 66 1.42 -12.26 4.87
N GLU A 67 1.39 -13.49 5.37
CA GLU A 67 2.57 -14.31 5.50
C GLU A 67 3.25 -14.29 4.13
N LEU A 68 4.13 -13.31 3.91
CA LEU A 68 5.02 -13.27 2.77
C LEU A 68 5.92 -14.47 2.97
N SER A 69 5.55 -15.58 2.34
CA SER A 69 6.40 -16.72 2.07
C SER A 69 7.58 -16.26 1.21
N THR A 70 8.50 -15.52 1.83
CA THR A 70 9.91 -15.54 1.47
C THR A 70 10.33 -16.99 1.61
N GLY A 71 10.42 -17.66 0.47
CA GLY A 71 10.79 -19.05 0.41
C GLY A 71 12.13 -19.29 1.09
N GLU A 72 12.14 -20.20 2.05
CA GLU A 72 13.25 -21.11 2.20
C GLU A 72 12.76 -22.48 1.74
N ARG A 73 13.04 -22.82 0.47
CA ARG A 73 13.20 -24.23 0.11
C ARG A 73 14.34 -24.74 0.98
N ARG A 74 14.03 -25.54 2.00
CA ARG A 74 15.02 -26.49 2.50
C ARG A 74 15.24 -27.51 1.38
N GLU A 75 16.35 -27.36 0.66
CA GLU A 75 16.97 -28.49 -0.01
C GLU A 75 17.37 -29.48 1.07
N GLU A 76 16.50 -30.47 1.33
CA GLU A 76 16.94 -31.71 1.94
C GLU A 76 17.81 -32.41 0.88
N LYS A 77 19.12 -32.22 1.03
CA LYS A 77 20.16 -33.03 0.39
C LYS A 77 19.98 -34.50 0.83
N PRO A 78 20.34 -35.46 -0.03
CA PRO A 78 19.72 -36.78 -0.19
C PRO A 78 19.96 -37.75 0.97
#